data_AF-A0A6B2G2F5-F1
#
_entry.id   AF-A0A6B2G2F5-F1
#
_cell.length_a   1.000
_cell.length_b   1.000
_cell.length_c   1.000
_cell.angle_alpha   90.00
_cell.angle_beta   90.00
_cell.angle_gamma   90.00
#
_symmetry.space_group_name_H-M   'P 1'
#
loop_
_entity.id
_entity.type
_entity.pdbx_description
1 polymer ?
#
loop_
_entity_poly.entity_id
_entity_poly.type
_entity_poly.pdbx_seq_one_letter_code
_entity_poly.pdbx_strand_id
1 'polypeptide(L)'
;KISLKNKFPIEMFPNCQGKWSRKGYMINRVRFTDVRYLDIINLHLIHDSNFLQSINSPLFYPKYRKLQLMHIVEKLVELNSDSSVLCGDFNFRTSVCDLLKSFYSSYTIEIDSEISKELKLRGSGDPEVSAFITVKEIRLKASLLPNDEEKLSKYRQCDKELENFNYFFEEIPINFMPTYCYSDNCQSVKYNETRCPSWCDRILFRGIIAKDIRDIRSTVKYDTFGKKRLLVI
;
A
#
# COMPACT_ATOMS: atom_id res chain seq x y z
N LYS A 1 -25.23 7.93 14.95
CA LYS A 1 -24.15 7.60 13.99
C LYS A 1 -23.96 8.80 13.08
N ILE A 2 -22.75 9.33 12.97
CA ILE A 2 -22.43 10.40 12.01
C ILE A 2 -21.50 9.77 10.97
N SER A 3 -21.84 9.94 9.69
CA SER A 3 -21.03 9.48 8.56
C SER A 3 -20.71 10.67 7.66
N LEU A 4 -19.43 11.02 7.57
CA LEU A 4 -18.95 12.16 6.78
C LEU A 4 -18.08 11.65 5.64
N LYS A 5 -18.46 11.95 4.40
CA LYS A 5 -17.67 11.64 3.20
C LYS A 5 -16.92 12.89 2.75
N ASN A 6 -15.59 12.82 2.72
CA ASN A 6 -14.72 13.92 2.38
C ASN A 6 -13.84 13.56 1.18
N LYS A 7 -13.58 14.56 0.34
CA LYS A 7 -12.53 14.47 -0.70
C LYS A 7 -11.25 15.09 -0.14
N PHE A 8 -10.10 14.63 -0.63
CA PHE A 8 -8.86 15.32 -0.31
C PHE A 8 -8.77 16.67 -1.04
N PRO A 9 -8.20 17.70 -0.40
CA PRO A 9 -7.88 18.97 -1.06
C PRO A 9 -6.97 18.79 -2.29
N ILE A 10 -7.12 19.65 -3.30
CA ILE A 10 -6.47 19.51 -4.62
C ILE A 10 -4.94 19.65 -4.55
N GLU A 11 -4.45 20.41 -3.58
CA GLU A 11 -3.04 20.63 -3.27
C GLU A 11 -2.32 19.36 -2.78
N MET A 12 -3.08 18.33 -2.37
CA MET A 12 -2.55 17.04 -1.93
C MET A 12 -2.39 16.03 -3.09
N PHE A 13 -2.38 16.50 -4.35
CA PHE A 13 -2.22 15.67 -5.54
C PHE A 13 -0.95 16.04 -6.34
N PRO A 14 -0.26 15.06 -6.97
CA PRO A 14 1.06 15.26 -7.60
C PRO A 14 1.11 16.18 -8.83
N ASN A 15 -0.02 16.72 -9.31
CA ASN A 15 -0.09 17.65 -10.43
C ASN A 15 -1.39 18.46 -10.31
N CYS A 16 -1.43 19.45 -9.41
CA CYS A 16 -2.61 20.26 -8.99
C CYS A 16 -3.35 21.06 -10.10
N GLN A 17 -3.25 20.65 -11.36
CA GLN A 17 -3.78 21.31 -12.57
C GLN A 17 -5.30 21.10 -12.75
N GLY A 18 -6.09 21.41 -11.72
CA GLY A 18 -7.57 21.50 -11.84
C GLY A 18 -8.30 20.18 -12.12
N LYS A 19 -7.62 19.03 -12.06
CA LYS A 19 -8.26 17.72 -12.28
C LYS A 19 -8.92 17.25 -10.99
N TRP A 20 -10.25 17.13 -11.05
CA TRP A 20 -11.04 16.51 -9.99
C TRP A 20 -10.57 15.09 -9.71
N SER A 21 -10.45 14.76 -8.43
CA SER A 21 -10.11 13.42 -7.98
C SER A 21 -11.28 12.75 -7.27
N ARG A 22 -11.37 11.42 -7.43
CA ARG A 22 -12.31 10.56 -6.68
C ARG A 22 -11.74 10.09 -5.34
N LYS A 23 -10.46 10.39 -5.06
CA LYS A 23 -9.76 9.97 -3.84
C LYS A 23 -10.23 10.79 -2.63
N GLY A 24 -10.36 10.13 -1.49
CA GLY A 24 -10.96 10.71 -0.30
C GLY A 24 -11.09 9.69 0.81
N TYR A 25 -11.90 10.02 1.81
CA TYR A 25 -12.13 9.18 2.97
C TYR A 25 -13.55 9.39 3.51
N MET A 26 -14.02 8.42 4.28
CA MET A 26 -15.29 8.49 5.00
C MET A 26 -15.04 8.19 6.48
N ILE A 27 -15.46 9.09 7.37
CA ILE A 27 -15.41 8.87 8.82
C ILE A 27 -16.79 8.44 9.29
N ASN A 28 -16.86 7.26 9.91
CA ASN A 28 -18.03 6.76 10.62
C ASN A 28 -17.76 6.79 12.12
N ARG A 29 -18.42 7.70 12.83
CA ARG A 29 -18.31 7.79 14.29
C ARG A 29 -19.38 6.93 14.96
N VAL A 30 -18.92 5.98 15.77
CA VAL A 30 -19.74 5.06 16.56
C VAL A 30 -19.55 5.36 18.05
N ARG A 31 -20.65 5.63 18.75
CA ARG A 31 -20.64 5.76 20.21
C ARG A 31 -20.76 4.37 20.82
N PHE A 32 -19.75 3.93 21.57
CA PHE A 32 -19.73 2.63 22.23
C PHE A 32 -20.27 2.71 23.66
N THR A 33 -19.92 3.77 24.39
CA THR A 33 -20.48 4.12 25.71
C THR A 33 -20.82 5.60 25.74
N ASP A 34 -21.43 6.10 26.81
CA ASP A 34 -21.79 7.52 26.91
C ASP A 34 -20.60 8.47 26.79
N VAL A 35 -19.38 7.99 27.05
CA VAL A 35 -18.13 8.78 27.01
C VAL A 35 -17.11 8.26 25.99
N ARG A 36 -17.32 7.12 25.34
CA ARG A 36 -16.35 6.54 24.38
C ARG A 36 -16.87 6.46 22.96
N TYR A 37 -16.02 6.90 22.05
CA TYR A 37 -16.26 6.89 20.61
C TYR A 37 -15.20 6.04 19.91
N LEU A 38 -15.64 5.30 18.90
CA LEU A 38 -14.78 4.66 17.91
C LEU A 38 -15.02 5.32 16.57
N ASP A 39 -13.96 5.81 15.95
CA ASP A 39 -14.01 6.34 14.59
C ASP A 39 -13.50 5.27 13.62
N ILE A 40 -14.34 4.90 12.65
CA ILE A 40 -13.99 3.95 11.58
C ILE A 40 -13.84 4.74 10.29
N ILE A 41 -12.64 4.73 9.72
CA ILE A 41 -12.29 5.51 8.55
C ILE A 41 -12.07 4.55 7.38
N ASN A 42 -12.90 4.65 6.34
CA ASN A 42 -12.61 4.01 5.06
C ASN A 42 -11.94 5.05 4.15
N LEU A 43 -10.73 4.79 3.67
CA LEU A 43 -9.95 5.72 2.88
C LEU A 43 -9.52 5.14 1.52
N HIS A 44 -9.20 6.05 0.61
CA HIS A 44 -8.66 5.71 -0.70
C HIS A 44 -7.64 6.78 -1.09
N LEU A 45 -6.35 6.51 -0.83
CA LEU A 45 -5.25 7.44 -1.11
C LEU A 45 -4.89 7.48 -2.59
N ILE A 46 -4.04 8.44 -2.98
CA ILE A 46 -3.56 8.51 -4.36
C ILE A 46 -2.79 7.27 -4.77
N HIS A 47 -2.91 6.94 -6.06
CA HIS A 47 -2.14 5.89 -6.72
C HIS A 47 -1.02 6.51 -7.54
N ASP A 48 0.00 5.73 -7.85
CA ASP A 48 1.05 6.13 -8.77
C ASP A 48 0.48 6.18 -10.19
N SER A 49 0.55 7.35 -10.83
CA SER A 49 0.05 7.57 -12.20
C SER A 49 1.14 7.49 -13.28
N ASN A 50 2.40 7.48 -12.86
CA ASN A 50 3.59 7.42 -13.72
C ASN A 50 4.67 6.57 -13.03
N PHE A 51 4.87 5.34 -13.48
CA PHE A 51 5.86 4.47 -12.83
C PHE A 51 7.30 4.91 -13.08
N LEU A 52 7.61 5.56 -14.21
CA LEU A 52 8.94 6.14 -14.42
C LEU A 52 9.27 7.18 -13.36
N GLN A 53 8.29 8.01 -12.96
CA GLN A 53 8.48 8.97 -11.87
C GLN A 53 8.78 8.27 -10.55
N SER A 54 8.16 7.11 -10.32
CA SER A 54 8.38 6.30 -9.12
C SER A 54 9.78 5.67 -9.10
N ILE A 55 10.35 5.34 -10.25
CA ILE A 55 11.72 4.83 -10.35
C ILE A 55 12.75 5.95 -10.21
N ASN A 56 12.54 7.07 -10.90
CA ASN A 56 13.45 8.22 -10.87
C ASN A 56 13.40 9.00 -9.56
N SER A 57 12.25 9.00 -8.88
CA SER A 57 12.03 9.68 -7.60
C SER A 57 11.12 8.83 -6.70
N PRO A 58 11.69 7.83 -6.00
CA PRO A 58 10.93 6.85 -5.21
C PRO A 58 10.01 7.45 -4.14
N LEU A 59 10.32 8.64 -3.63
CA LEU A 59 9.53 9.32 -2.61
C LEU A 59 8.44 10.23 -3.18
N PHE A 60 8.31 10.36 -4.50
CA PHE A 60 7.40 11.31 -5.14
C PHE A 60 5.93 11.05 -4.76
N TYR A 61 5.38 9.86 -5.03
CA TYR A 61 4.00 9.53 -4.65
C TYR A 61 3.82 9.28 -3.14
N PRO A 62 4.73 8.58 -2.44
CA PRO A 62 4.65 8.41 -0.99
C PRO A 62 4.51 9.73 -0.21
N LYS A 63 5.18 10.80 -0.67
CA LYS A 63 5.04 12.15 -0.08
C LYS A 63 3.59 12.62 -0.06
N TYR A 64 2.83 12.46 -1.15
CA TYR A 64 1.45 12.90 -1.22
C TYR A 64 0.50 11.97 -0.46
N ARG A 65 0.73 10.65 -0.49
CA ARG A 65 -0.01 9.71 0.39
C ARG A 65 0.19 10.09 1.87
N LYS A 66 1.40 10.50 2.25
CA LYS A 66 1.68 11.02 3.59
C LYS A 66 0.90 12.28 3.91
N LEU A 67 0.85 13.26 3.02
CA LEU A 67 0.02 14.46 3.21
C LEU A 67 -1.45 14.11 3.42
N GLN A 68 -2.00 13.18 2.61
CA GLN A 68 -3.40 12.75 2.71
C GLN A 68 -3.69 11.99 4.02
N LEU A 69 -2.79 11.09 4.44
CA LEU A 69 -2.97 10.36 5.68
C LEU A 69 -2.86 11.29 6.90
N MET A 70 -1.93 12.26 6.86
CA MET A 70 -1.81 13.28 7.91
C MET A 70 -3.05 14.16 8.03
N HIS A 71 -3.65 14.54 6.91
CA HIS A 71 -4.91 15.28 6.92
C HIS A 71 -6.04 14.51 7.64
N ILE A 72 -6.09 13.19 7.48
CA ILE A 72 -7.05 12.35 8.24
C ILE A 72 -6.71 12.37 9.73
N VAL A 73 -5.43 12.26 10.11
CA VAL A 73 -5.00 12.33 11.51
C VAL A 73 -5.41 13.65 12.16
N GLU A 74 -5.18 14.79 11.49
CA GLU A 74 -5.59 16.12 11.96
C GLU A 74 -7.10 16.19 12.20
N LYS A 75 -7.90 15.66 11.28
CA LYS A 75 -9.36 15.60 11.42
C LYS A 75 -9.80 14.73 12.60
N LEU A 76 -9.09 13.63 12.87
CA LEU A 76 -9.36 12.80 14.04
C LEU A 76 -8.99 13.52 15.35
N VAL A 77 -7.95 14.36 15.36
CA VAL A 77 -7.62 15.21 16.50
C VAL A 77 -8.70 16.28 16.72
N GLU A 78 -9.14 16.98 15.66
CA GLU A 78 -10.23 17.97 15.74
C GLU A 78 -11.53 17.36 16.29
N LEU A 79 -11.80 16.10 15.95
CA LEU A 79 -12.95 15.36 16.43
C LEU A 79 -12.79 14.81 17.84
N ASN A 80 -11.64 15.02 18.51
CA ASN A 80 -11.28 14.41 19.79
C ASN A 80 -11.43 12.88 19.77
N SER A 81 -10.86 12.24 18.75
CA SER A 81 -10.92 10.78 18.57
C SER A 81 -9.95 10.07 19.51
N ASP A 82 -10.48 9.37 20.51
CA ASP A 82 -9.73 8.53 21.45
C ASP A 82 -9.27 7.21 20.84
N SER A 83 -10.02 6.68 19.87
CA SER A 83 -9.78 5.40 19.21
C SER A 83 -10.28 5.42 17.79
N SER A 84 -9.44 4.98 16.87
CA SER A 84 -9.77 4.98 15.46
C SER A 84 -9.18 3.78 14.73
N VAL A 85 -9.95 3.25 13.77
CA VAL A 85 -9.52 2.22 12.82
C VAL A 85 -9.57 2.82 11.42
N LEU A 86 -8.43 2.83 10.72
CA LEU A 86 -8.33 3.28 9.34
C LEU A 86 -8.18 2.05 8.46
N CYS A 87 -9.04 1.90 7.44
CA CYS A 87 -8.97 0.81 6.49
C CYS A 87 -9.26 1.29 5.07
N GLY A 88 -8.93 0.46 4.08
CA GLY A 88 -9.21 0.73 2.67
C GLY A 88 -7.94 0.69 1.82
N ASP A 89 -7.99 1.38 0.68
CA ASP A 89 -6.90 1.38 -0.31
C ASP A 89 -5.92 2.52 -0.02
N PHE A 90 -4.87 2.18 0.73
CA PHE A 90 -3.75 3.08 1.03
C PHE A 90 -2.86 3.31 -0.19
N ASN A 91 -2.96 2.47 -1.23
CA ASN A 91 -2.10 2.52 -2.40
C ASN A 91 -0.59 2.51 -2.06
N PHE A 92 -0.20 1.95 -0.91
CA PHE A 92 1.20 1.73 -0.59
C PHE A 92 1.81 0.71 -1.55
N ARG A 93 3.05 0.97 -1.98
CA ARG A 93 3.71 0.21 -3.04
C ARG A 93 5.02 -0.39 -2.56
N THR A 94 5.27 -1.61 -3.00
CA THR A 94 6.57 -2.24 -2.90
C THR A 94 7.56 -1.51 -3.80
N SER A 95 8.67 -1.04 -3.22
CA SER A 95 9.74 -0.37 -3.97
C SER A 95 10.41 -1.35 -4.92
N VAL A 96 10.23 -1.17 -6.24
CA VAL A 96 10.85 -2.02 -7.27
C VAL A 96 12.38 -1.96 -7.20
N CYS A 97 12.93 -0.77 -6.95
CA CYS A 97 14.38 -0.59 -6.81
C CYS A 97 14.93 -1.35 -5.60
N ASP A 98 14.28 -1.28 -4.44
CA ASP A 98 14.72 -2.02 -3.26
C ASP A 98 14.49 -3.53 -3.42
N LEU A 99 13.39 -3.91 -4.08
CA LEU A 99 13.11 -5.30 -4.41
C LEU A 99 14.25 -5.87 -5.25
N LEU A 100 14.67 -5.20 -6.33
CA LEU A 100 15.79 -5.68 -7.15
C LEU A 100 17.10 -5.80 -6.35
N LYS A 101 17.40 -4.84 -5.47
CA LYS A 101 18.58 -4.92 -4.56
C LYS A 101 18.51 -6.09 -3.58
N SER A 102 17.31 -6.57 -3.25
CA SER A 102 17.14 -7.75 -2.38
C SER A 102 17.39 -9.08 -3.11
N PHE A 103 17.35 -9.09 -4.44
CA PHE A 103 17.63 -10.27 -5.28
C PHE A 103 19.02 -10.25 -5.89
N TYR A 104 19.58 -9.06 -6.16
CA TYR A 104 20.84 -8.88 -6.85
C TYR A 104 21.74 -7.91 -6.09
N SER A 105 23.06 -8.18 -6.06
CA SER A 105 24.04 -7.29 -5.40
C SER A 105 24.07 -5.88 -5.99
N SER A 106 23.79 -5.75 -7.28
CA SER A 106 23.58 -4.47 -7.96
C SER A 106 22.64 -4.67 -9.15
N TYR A 107 22.16 -3.57 -9.73
CA TYR A 107 21.40 -3.57 -10.97
C TYR A 107 21.77 -2.38 -11.83
N THR A 108 21.59 -2.50 -13.15
CA THR A 108 21.72 -1.40 -14.10
C THR A 108 20.34 -0.93 -14.55
N ILE A 109 20.24 0.36 -14.87
CA ILE A 109 19.05 0.95 -15.50
C ILE A 109 19.45 1.31 -16.92
N GLU A 110 18.88 0.61 -17.90
CA GLU A 110 19.01 0.93 -19.32
C GLU A 110 17.80 1.77 -19.74
N ILE A 111 18.05 2.96 -20.26
CA ILE A 111 17.04 3.83 -20.86
C ILE A 111 17.01 3.51 -22.35
N ASP A 112 15.84 3.14 -22.87
CA ASP A 112 15.69 2.94 -24.30
C ASP A 112 15.69 4.31 -25.01
N SER A 113 16.73 4.61 -25.77
CA SER A 113 16.91 5.93 -26.40
C SER A 113 15.93 6.21 -27.53
N GLU A 114 15.35 5.17 -28.16
CA GLU A 114 14.32 5.34 -29.18
C GLU A 114 12.93 5.58 -28.56
N ILE A 115 12.68 4.96 -27.39
CA ILE A 115 11.46 5.12 -26.61
C ILE A 115 11.84 5.70 -25.26
N SER A 116 12.00 7.03 -25.18
CA SER A 116 12.35 7.82 -23.98
C SER A 116 11.40 7.68 -22.77
N LYS A 117 10.47 6.72 -22.82
CA LYS A 117 9.46 6.39 -21.82
C LYS A 117 9.60 4.96 -21.29
N GLU A 118 10.73 4.31 -21.51
CA GLU A 118 10.95 2.91 -21.14
C GLU A 118 12.27 2.74 -20.37
N LEU A 119 12.21 1.95 -19.30
CA LEU A 119 13.37 1.55 -18.49
C LEU A 119 13.42 0.03 -18.41
N LYS A 120 14.60 -0.54 -18.67
CA LYS A 120 14.92 -1.95 -18.46
C LYS A 120 15.89 -2.04 -17.28
N LEU A 121 15.50 -2.77 -16.25
CA LEU A 121 16.35 -3.00 -15.08
C LEU A 121 16.88 -4.43 -15.12
N ARG A 122 18.22 -4.56 -15.05
CA ARG A 122 18.92 -5.84 -15.08
C ARG A 122 19.70 -6.08 -13.80
N GLY A 123 19.48 -7.22 -13.18
CA GLY A 123 20.30 -7.68 -12.05
C GLY A 123 21.74 -8.02 -12.45
N SER A 124 22.70 -7.76 -11.58
CA SER A 124 24.10 -8.13 -11.80
C SER A 124 24.26 -9.64 -11.99
N GLY A 125 24.86 -10.06 -13.11
CA GLY A 125 25.13 -11.47 -13.40
C GLY A 125 23.98 -12.24 -14.07
N ASP A 126 22.84 -11.60 -14.34
CA ASP A 126 21.74 -12.17 -15.13
C ASP A 126 21.65 -11.41 -16.47
N PRO A 127 21.90 -12.06 -17.62
CA PRO A 127 21.78 -11.39 -18.91
C PRO A 127 20.33 -11.05 -19.30
N GLU A 128 19.32 -11.59 -18.61
CA GLU A 128 17.91 -11.27 -18.85
C GLU A 128 17.40 -10.04 -18.08
N VAL A 129 16.44 -9.31 -18.68
CA VAL A 129 15.78 -8.16 -18.06
C VAL A 129 14.91 -8.62 -16.89
N SER A 130 15.18 -8.10 -15.69
CA SER A 130 14.48 -8.49 -14.46
C SER A 130 13.19 -7.69 -14.26
N ALA A 131 13.17 -6.42 -14.66
CA ALA A 131 11.98 -5.59 -14.68
C ALA A 131 11.94 -4.66 -15.91
N PHE A 132 10.75 -4.51 -16.48
CA PHE A 132 10.46 -3.60 -17.58
C PHE A 132 9.45 -2.55 -17.12
N ILE A 133 9.73 -1.27 -17.35
CA ILE A 133 8.97 -0.18 -16.75
C ILE A 133 8.68 0.89 -17.79
N THR A 134 7.42 1.28 -17.87
CA THR A 134 6.95 2.42 -18.67
C THR A 134 6.19 3.40 -17.80
N VAL A 135 5.68 4.49 -18.37
CA VAL A 135 4.76 5.39 -17.65
C VAL A 135 3.56 4.62 -17.06
N LYS A 136 3.06 3.60 -17.77
CA LYS A 136 1.77 2.96 -17.45
C LYS A 136 1.90 1.56 -16.86
N GLU A 137 3.06 0.93 -16.90
CA GLU A 137 3.22 -0.48 -16.53
C GLU A 137 4.57 -0.77 -15.86
N ILE A 138 4.57 -1.73 -14.93
CA ILE A 138 5.76 -2.40 -14.40
C ILE A 138 5.55 -3.89 -14.65
N ARG A 139 6.41 -4.50 -15.47
CA ARG A 139 6.40 -5.94 -15.72
C ARG A 139 7.62 -6.57 -15.06
N LEU A 140 7.39 -7.47 -14.12
CA LEU A 140 8.43 -8.21 -13.40
C LEU A 140 8.61 -9.59 -14.03
N LYS A 141 9.84 -10.08 -14.09
CA LYS A 141 10.11 -11.49 -14.40
C LYS A 141 9.49 -12.38 -13.33
N ALA A 142 9.02 -13.57 -13.73
CA ALA A 142 8.38 -14.52 -12.81
C ALA A 142 9.26 -14.91 -11.61
N SER A 143 10.59 -14.88 -11.76
CA SER A 143 11.56 -15.12 -10.68
C SER A 143 11.54 -14.06 -9.57
N LEU A 144 10.95 -12.89 -9.81
CA LEU A 144 10.78 -11.82 -8.82
C LEU A 144 9.39 -11.79 -8.19
N LEU A 145 8.46 -12.67 -8.59
CA LEU A 145 7.12 -12.70 -8.01
C LEU A 145 7.13 -13.38 -6.63
N PRO A 146 6.27 -12.96 -5.68
CA PRO A 146 6.24 -13.50 -4.33
C PRO A 146 5.51 -14.86 -4.31
N ASN A 147 6.15 -15.90 -4.83
CA ASN A 147 5.56 -17.24 -4.95
C ASN A 147 6.04 -18.24 -3.88
N ASP A 148 6.92 -17.82 -2.99
CA ASP A 148 7.38 -18.57 -1.82
C ASP A 148 7.67 -17.62 -0.65
N GLU A 149 7.94 -18.18 0.54
CA GLU A 149 8.15 -17.40 1.76
C GLU A 149 9.43 -16.56 1.75
N GLU A 150 10.49 -17.03 1.06
CA GLU A 150 11.74 -16.29 0.95
C GLU A 150 11.52 -15.00 0.15
N LYS A 151 10.87 -15.12 -1.00
CA LYS A 151 10.51 -13.97 -1.84
C LYS A 151 9.49 -13.09 -1.14
N LEU A 152 8.48 -13.66 -0.48
CA LEU A 152 7.51 -12.88 0.29
C LEU A 152 8.18 -12.06 1.39
N SER A 153 9.19 -12.62 2.06
CA SER A 153 10.00 -11.90 3.05
C SER A 153 10.72 -10.69 2.45
N LYS A 154 11.29 -10.83 1.24
CA LYS A 154 11.90 -9.71 0.51
C LYS A 154 10.87 -8.62 0.18
N TYR A 155 9.66 -8.98 -0.23
CA TYR A 155 8.58 -8.02 -0.46
C TYR A 155 8.23 -7.25 0.81
N ARG A 156 8.12 -7.92 1.97
CA ARG A 156 7.82 -7.27 3.25
C ARG A 156 8.89 -6.25 3.63
N GLN A 157 10.17 -6.56 3.41
CA GLN A 157 11.28 -5.62 3.64
C GLN A 157 11.25 -4.40 2.71
N CYS A 158 10.54 -4.50 1.58
CA CYS A 158 10.39 -3.43 0.59
C CYS A 158 9.07 -2.66 0.73
N ASP A 159 8.19 -3.01 1.68
CA ASP A 159 6.99 -2.28 2.05
C ASP A 159 7.28 -1.29 3.18
N LYS A 160 7.83 -0.13 2.83
CA LYS A 160 8.39 0.84 3.79
C LYS A 160 7.51 2.05 4.06
N GLU A 161 6.40 2.22 3.34
CA GLU A 161 5.63 3.46 3.41
C GLU A 161 5.03 3.68 4.81
N LEU A 162 4.58 2.61 5.48
CA LEU A 162 4.01 2.69 6.82
C LEU A 162 5.04 3.08 7.90
N GLU A 163 6.33 2.82 7.69
CA GLU A 163 7.38 3.13 8.68
C GLU A 163 7.37 4.61 9.09
N ASN A 164 6.96 5.49 8.16
CA ASN A 164 6.80 6.93 8.39
C ASN A 164 5.67 7.29 9.37
N PHE A 165 4.89 6.33 9.86
CA PHE A 165 3.72 6.54 10.72
C PHE A 165 3.66 5.61 11.93
N ASN A 166 4.73 4.87 12.23
CA ASN A 166 4.79 3.94 13.37
C ASN A 166 4.52 4.61 14.74
N TYR A 167 4.62 5.94 14.82
CA TYR A 167 4.29 6.71 16.01
C TYR A 167 2.79 7.00 16.16
N PHE A 168 2.01 6.91 15.08
CA PHE A 168 0.57 7.15 15.08
C PHE A 168 -0.25 5.87 15.03
N PHE A 169 0.24 4.86 14.33
CA PHE A 169 -0.53 3.67 13.99
C PHE A 169 0.16 2.39 14.42
N GLU A 170 -0.68 1.41 14.74
CA GLU A 170 -0.32 0.01 14.85
C GLU A 170 -0.97 -0.76 13.70
N GLU A 171 -0.28 -1.78 13.20
CA GLU A 171 -0.80 -2.73 12.23
C GLU A 171 -0.46 -4.15 12.69
N ILE A 172 -1.38 -5.08 12.48
CA ILE A 172 -1.13 -6.49 12.74
C ILE A 172 -0.16 -7.01 11.67
N PRO A 173 0.84 -7.84 12.03
CA PRO A 173 1.82 -8.35 11.08
C PRO A 173 1.22 -8.96 9.81
N ILE A 174 1.71 -8.49 8.67
CA ILE A 174 1.30 -8.97 7.36
C ILE A 174 2.06 -10.27 7.05
N ASN A 175 1.34 -11.39 7.15
CA ASN A 175 1.87 -12.73 6.89
C ASN A 175 1.18 -13.41 5.70
N PHE A 176 0.69 -12.60 4.76
CA PHE A 176 -0.08 -13.05 3.60
C PHE A 176 0.40 -12.37 2.32
N MET A 177 0.00 -12.92 1.17
CA MET A 177 0.46 -12.47 -0.14
C MET A 177 -0.06 -11.06 -0.47
N PRO A 178 0.71 -10.24 -1.20
CA PRO A 178 0.27 -8.91 -1.65
C PRO A 178 -1.14 -8.92 -2.26
N THR A 179 -2.00 -7.99 -1.87
CA THR A 179 -3.42 -7.95 -2.26
C THR A 179 -3.65 -7.42 -3.66
N TYR A 180 -2.67 -6.71 -4.22
CA TYR A 180 -2.77 -6.05 -5.51
C TYR A 180 -1.51 -6.32 -6.35
N CYS A 181 -1.56 -6.47 -7.67
CA CYS A 181 -2.75 -6.51 -8.53
C CYS A 181 -3.00 -7.95 -8.99
N TYR A 182 -4.06 -8.61 -8.54
CA TYR A 182 -4.47 -9.89 -9.11
C TYR A 182 -5.08 -9.71 -10.51
N SER A 183 -4.94 -10.72 -11.37
CA SER A 183 -5.62 -10.74 -12.66
C SER A 183 -7.13 -10.92 -12.48
N ASP A 184 -7.94 -10.27 -13.30
CA ASP A 184 -9.40 -10.43 -13.27
C ASP A 184 -9.88 -11.84 -13.69
N ASN A 185 -8.96 -12.70 -14.13
CA ASN A 185 -9.29 -14.07 -14.48
C ASN A 185 -9.52 -14.91 -13.21
N CYS A 186 -10.79 -15.13 -12.87
CA CYS A 186 -11.24 -15.90 -11.70
C CYS A 186 -10.80 -17.38 -11.69
N GLN A 187 -10.22 -17.90 -12.79
CA GLN A 187 -9.80 -19.30 -12.89
C GLN A 187 -8.45 -19.60 -12.21
N SER A 188 -7.63 -18.58 -11.94
CA SER A 188 -6.35 -18.76 -11.25
C SER A 188 -5.95 -17.53 -10.44
N VAL A 189 -5.46 -17.74 -9.22
CA VAL A 189 -4.90 -16.68 -8.37
C VAL A 189 -3.51 -16.30 -8.92
N LYS A 190 -3.48 -15.43 -9.93
CA LYS A 190 -2.24 -14.92 -10.56
C LYS A 190 -2.19 -13.41 -10.48
N TYR A 191 -0.99 -12.87 -10.35
CA TYR A 191 -0.78 -11.43 -10.45
C TYR A 191 -0.92 -10.95 -11.90
N ASN A 192 -1.46 -9.75 -12.07
CA ASN A 192 -1.46 -9.02 -13.31
C ASN A 192 -0.01 -8.64 -13.67
N GLU A 193 0.35 -8.80 -14.95
CA GLU A 193 1.73 -8.59 -15.42
C GLU A 193 2.15 -7.11 -15.50
N THR A 194 1.23 -6.16 -15.30
CA THR A 194 1.47 -4.71 -15.50
C THR A 194 1.74 -3.93 -14.22
N ARG A 195 1.75 -4.59 -13.05
CA ARG A 195 1.97 -3.96 -11.74
C ARG A 195 2.92 -4.80 -10.90
N CYS A 196 3.78 -4.13 -10.14
CA CYS A 196 4.50 -4.76 -9.04
C CYS A 196 3.49 -5.20 -7.96
N PRO A 197 3.51 -6.45 -7.47
CA PRO A 197 2.68 -6.86 -6.35
C PRO A 197 2.93 -5.97 -5.12
N SER A 198 1.87 -5.56 -4.42
CA SER A 198 1.94 -4.67 -3.25
C SER A 198 0.76 -4.85 -2.30
N TRP A 199 0.95 -4.53 -1.01
CA TRP A 199 -0.13 -4.46 -0.02
C TRP A 199 -0.77 -3.07 -0.03
N CYS A 200 -1.69 -2.86 -0.96
CA CYS A 200 -2.44 -1.60 -1.09
C CYS A 200 -3.55 -1.50 -0.02
N ASP A 201 -4.17 -2.62 0.35
CA ASP A 201 -5.29 -2.69 1.27
C ASP A 201 -4.79 -2.95 2.69
N ARG A 202 -5.02 -2.00 3.60
CA ARG A 202 -4.45 -2.02 4.96
C ARG A 202 -5.50 -1.78 6.02
N ILE A 203 -5.19 -2.17 7.25
CA ILE A 203 -5.97 -1.86 8.45
C ILE A 203 -5.02 -1.35 9.53
N LEU A 204 -5.13 -0.06 9.82
CA LEU A 204 -4.31 0.63 10.80
C LEU A 204 -5.16 1.01 12.02
N PHE A 205 -4.57 0.87 13.21
CA PHE A 205 -5.21 1.16 14.49
C PHE A 205 -4.52 2.33 15.16
N ARG A 206 -5.27 3.27 15.72
CA ARG A 206 -4.74 4.45 16.44
C ARG A 206 -5.48 4.68 17.75
N GLY A 207 -4.76 5.18 18.75
CA GLY A 207 -5.33 5.57 20.05
C GLY A 207 -5.37 4.41 21.03
N ILE A 208 -6.42 4.34 21.86
CA ILE A 208 -6.52 3.30 22.90
C ILE A 208 -6.55 1.90 22.29
N ILE A 209 -7.36 1.68 21.25
CA ILE A 209 -7.46 0.38 20.57
C ILE A 209 -6.12 -0.12 19.99
N ALA A 210 -5.21 0.79 19.63
CA ALA A 210 -3.89 0.39 19.13
C ALA A 210 -3.08 -0.35 20.20
N LYS A 211 -3.25 -0.01 21.48
CA LYS A 211 -2.61 -0.73 22.59
C LYS A 211 -3.14 -2.16 22.69
N ASP A 212 -4.47 -2.32 22.66
CA ASP A 212 -5.11 -3.64 22.72
C ASP A 212 -4.68 -4.53 21.54
N ILE A 213 -4.51 -3.94 20.36
CA ILE A 213 -4.02 -4.65 19.17
C ILE A 213 -2.59 -5.16 19.35
N ARG A 214 -1.70 -4.40 20.02
CA ARG A 214 -0.33 -4.87 20.31
C ARG A 214 -0.33 -6.14 21.15
N ASP A 215 -1.26 -6.27 22.08
CA ASP A 215 -1.33 -7.40 23.00
C ASP A 215 -1.81 -8.68 22.28
N ILE A 216 -2.69 -8.54 21.28
CA ILE A 216 -3.25 -9.69 20.56
C ILE A 216 -2.54 -10.00 19.23
N ARG A 217 -1.65 -9.12 18.73
CA ARG A 217 -1.07 -9.22 17.37
C ARG A 217 -0.35 -10.54 17.08
N SER A 218 0.15 -11.23 18.11
CA SER A 218 0.79 -12.55 17.97
C SER A 218 -0.20 -13.69 17.77
N THR A 219 -1.46 -13.49 18.16
CA THR A 219 -2.54 -14.50 18.13
C THR A 219 -3.40 -14.38 16.88
N VAL A 220 -3.50 -13.18 16.30
CA VAL A 220 -4.32 -12.92 15.11
C VAL A 220 -3.51 -13.20 13.85
N LYS A 221 -4.04 -14.06 12.98
CA LYS A 221 -3.47 -14.34 11.65
C LYS A 221 -4.44 -13.88 10.58
N TYR A 222 -4.03 -12.89 9.80
CA TYR A 222 -4.70 -12.50 8.57
C TYR A 222 -4.24 -13.34 7.40
N ASP A 223 -5.08 -13.37 6.37
CA ASP A 223 -4.80 -14.02 5.09
C ASP A 223 -5.38 -13.14 3.97
N THR A 224 -4.85 -13.25 2.74
CA THR A 224 -5.25 -12.44 1.58
C THR A 224 -6.73 -12.62 1.28
N PHE A 225 -7.21 -13.86 1.45
CA PHE A 225 -8.60 -14.24 1.39
C PHE A 225 -8.99 -14.87 2.72
N GLY A 226 -10.18 -14.57 3.24
CA GLY A 226 -10.65 -15.20 4.47
C GLY A 226 -10.57 -16.72 4.35
N LYS A 227 -9.78 -17.37 5.23
CA LYS A 227 -9.76 -18.83 5.29
C LYS A 227 -11.19 -19.30 5.49
N LYS A 228 -11.66 -20.25 4.66
CA LYS A 228 -12.91 -20.96 4.91
C LYS A 228 -12.82 -21.46 6.36
N ARG A 229 -13.57 -20.84 7.27
CA ARG A 229 -13.89 -21.49 8.53
C ARG A 229 -14.74 -22.69 8.11
N LEU A 230 -14.16 -23.88 8.12
CA LEU A 230 -14.96 -25.08 8.23
C LEU A 230 -15.72 -24.91 9.55
N LEU A 231 -16.97 -24.47 9.47
CA LEU A 231 -17.92 -24.64 10.54
C LEU A 231 -18.01 -26.16 10.72
N VAL A 232 -17.26 -26.67 11.68
CA VAL A 232 -17.54 -27.98 12.26
C VAL A 232 -18.85 -27.74 13.03
N ILE A 233 -19.96 -28.08 12.38
CA ILE A 233 -21.29 -28.21 13.00
C ILE A 233 -21.35 -29.61 13.59
#